data_AF-T1IHZ3-F1
#
_entry.id   AF-T1IHZ3-F1
#
_cell.length_a   1.000
_cell.length_b   1.000
_cell.length_c   1.000
_cell.angle_alpha   90.00
_cell.angle_beta   90.00
_cell.angle_gamma   90.00
#
_symmetry.space_group_name_H-M   'P 1'
#
loop_
_entity.id
_entity.type
_entity.pdbx_description
1 polymer ?
#
loop_
_entity_poly.entity_id
_entity_poly.type
_entity_poly.pdbx_seq_one_letter_code
_entity_poly.pdbx_strand_id
1 'polypeptide(L)'
;MLLYGCVTPGKEYDAWSCGEIQESSSHYKTGPTPVCGKGSQIMYAWAKDAPKLDLPEGVGFKIGKNTDVKYLVLQVHYLDVSRFIDGGTDDSGVFLRYTETPMPRLAGVYLIGTNGFIPAKKEGTA
;
A
#
# COMPACT_ATOMS: atom_id res chain seq x y z
N MET A 1 -0.58 -1.14 -7.27
CA MET A 1 0.46 -1.41 -6.26
C MET A 1 0.53 -0.22 -5.34
N LEU A 2 0.56 -0.45 -4.03
CA LEU A 2 0.67 0.60 -3.02
C LEU A 2 1.85 0.26 -2.09
N LEU A 3 2.71 1.24 -1.82
CA LEU A 3 3.81 1.09 -0.87
C LEU A 3 3.48 1.84 0.41
N TYR A 4 3.53 1.13 1.53
CA TYR A 4 3.27 1.67 2.85
C TYR A 4 4.52 1.69 3.70
N GLY A 5 4.69 2.75 4.47
CA GLY A 5 5.58 2.81 5.61
C GLY A 5 4.85 2.38 6.88
N CYS A 6 5.41 1.41 7.60
CA CYS A 6 4.84 0.89 8.83
C CYS A 6 5.82 0.98 10.02
N VAL A 7 5.28 1.06 11.25
CA VAL A 7 6.06 0.82 12.47
C VAL A 7 6.28 -0.67 12.67
N THR A 8 5.25 -1.48 12.40
CA THR A 8 5.31 -2.94 12.32
C THR A 8 4.47 -3.44 11.14
N PRO A 9 4.90 -4.48 10.42
CA PRO A 9 4.11 -5.05 9.32
C PRO A 9 2.84 -5.74 9.85
N GLY A 10 1.87 -5.98 8.97
CA GLY A 10 0.65 -6.71 9.33
C GLY A 10 0.90 -8.17 9.73
N LYS A 11 1.93 -8.78 9.15
CA LYS A 11 2.46 -10.12 9.47
C LYS A 11 3.98 -10.14 9.34
N GLU A 12 4.60 -11.14 9.95
CA GLU A 12 6.03 -11.41 9.85
C GLU A 12 6.38 -12.40 8.72
N TYR A 13 5.40 -12.82 7.91
CA TYR A 13 5.60 -13.68 6.74
C TYR A 13 5.99 -12.86 5.51
N ASP A 14 6.65 -13.51 4.54
CA ASP A 14 7.13 -12.88 3.31
C ASP A 14 5.99 -12.29 2.45
N ALA A 15 4.81 -12.93 2.45
CA ALA A 15 3.62 -12.45 1.75
C ALA A 15 2.33 -12.88 2.47
N TRP A 16 1.29 -12.05 2.43
CA TRP A 16 -0.03 -12.36 2.99
C TRP A 16 -1.15 -11.65 2.23
N SER A 17 -2.37 -12.17 2.37
CA SER A 17 -3.57 -11.48 1.87
C SER A 17 -3.87 -10.24 2.70
N CYS A 18 -3.96 -9.08 2.05
CA CYS A 18 -4.30 -7.81 2.70
C CYS A 18 -5.80 -7.69 3.03
N GLY A 19 -6.64 -8.63 2.58
CA GLY A 19 -8.04 -8.74 2.99
C GLY A 19 -8.96 -7.59 2.58
N GLU A 20 -8.53 -6.69 1.68
CA GLU A 20 -9.32 -5.55 1.21
C GLU A 20 -10.40 -5.95 0.19
N ILE A 21 -10.29 -7.15 -0.41
CA ILE A 21 -11.30 -7.72 -1.32
C ILE A 21 -11.95 -8.91 -0.61
N GLN A 22 -13.17 -8.72 -0.12
CA GLN A 22 -14.04 -9.82 0.29
C GLN A 22 -14.64 -10.48 -0.96
N GLU A 23 -13.91 -11.38 -1.60
CA GLU A 23 -14.55 -12.42 -2.41
C GLU A 23 -14.67 -13.70 -1.59
N SER A 24 -15.90 -14.21 -1.51
CA SER A 24 -16.31 -15.35 -0.70
C SER A 24 -15.81 -16.72 -1.21
N SER A 25 -14.92 -16.75 -2.21
CA SER A 25 -14.52 -17.95 -2.94
C SER A 25 -13.02 -18.28 -2.87
N SER A 26 -12.20 -17.49 -2.19
CA SER A 26 -10.77 -17.82 -2.11
C SER A 26 -10.54 -19.00 -1.15
N HIS A 27 -9.86 -20.05 -1.62
CA HIS A 27 -9.38 -21.18 -0.81
C HIS A 27 -8.37 -20.77 0.28
N TYR A 28 -7.98 -19.50 0.32
CA TYR A 28 -7.16 -18.92 1.38
C TYR A 28 -8.04 -18.51 2.55
N LYS A 29 -8.08 -19.34 3.60
CA LYS A 29 -8.62 -18.96 4.91
C LYS A 29 -7.74 -17.86 5.52
N THR A 30 -7.98 -16.62 5.16
CA THR A 30 -7.31 -15.47 5.78
C THR A 30 -8.35 -14.40 6.05
N GLY A 31 -8.70 -14.22 7.32
CA GLY A 31 -9.45 -13.03 7.75
C GLY A 31 -8.70 -11.74 7.37
N PRO A 32 -9.39 -10.59 7.36
CA PRO A 32 -8.80 -9.34 6.91
C PRO A 32 -7.55 -9.03 7.74
N THR A 33 -6.39 -9.07 7.08
CA THR A 33 -5.11 -8.81 7.71
C THR A 33 -4.62 -7.47 7.21
N PRO A 34 -4.37 -6.50 8.09
CA PRO A 34 -4.00 -5.16 7.66
C PRO A 34 -2.63 -5.18 6.96
N VAL A 35 -2.37 -4.16 6.14
CA VAL A 35 -1.04 -3.95 5.54
C VAL A 35 0.02 -3.67 6.62
N CYS A 36 -0.32 -2.84 7.61
CA CYS A 36 0.53 -2.56 8.77
C CYS A 36 -0.15 -3.01 10.07
N GLY A 37 0.62 -3.57 11.01
CA GLY A 37 0.13 -3.86 12.35
C GLY A 37 0.03 -2.59 13.21
N LYS A 38 0.98 -1.68 13.05
CA LYS A 38 0.99 -0.36 13.71
C LYS A 38 1.63 0.68 12.80
N GLY A 39 1.05 1.88 12.79
CA GLY A 39 1.49 3.00 11.97
C GLY A 39 1.32 2.69 10.49
N SER A 40 0.51 3.46 9.78
CA SER A 40 0.30 3.25 8.35
C SER A 40 0.37 4.59 7.64
N GLN A 41 1.33 4.70 6.74
CA GLN A 41 1.48 5.85 5.86
C GLN A 41 1.67 5.35 4.44
N ILE A 42 0.78 5.72 3.53
CA ILE A 42 0.99 5.52 2.10
C ILE A 42 2.17 6.40 1.65
N MET A 43 3.10 5.83 0.90
CA MET A 43 4.32 6.51 0.45
C MET A 43 4.39 6.61 -1.08
N TYR A 44 3.86 5.61 -1.77
CA TYR A 44 3.85 5.54 -3.22
C TYR A 44 2.64 4.75 -3.70
N ALA A 45 2.07 5.16 -4.82
CA ALA A 45 0.99 4.46 -5.49
C ALA A 45 1.31 4.33 -6.98
N TRP A 46 1.00 3.16 -7.52
CA TRP A 46 1.02 2.89 -8.94
C TRP A 46 -0.29 2.25 -9.34
N ALA A 47 -0.85 2.72 -10.45
CA ALA A 47 -2.00 2.12 -11.10
C ALA A 47 -1.71 1.94 -12.59
N LYS A 48 -2.30 0.89 -13.16
CA LYS A 48 -2.26 0.66 -14.61
C LYS A 48 -2.85 1.89 -15.31
N ASP A 49 -2.17 2.39 -16.33
CA ASP A 49 -2.56 3.53 -17.15
C ASP A 49 -2.61 4.89 -16.42
N ALA A 50 -2.12 4.98 -15.18
CA ALA A 50 -1.97 6.25 -14.46
C ALA A 50 -0.56 6.85 -14.69
N PRO A 51 -0.43 8.20 -14.70
CA PRO A 51 0.88 8.84 -14.72
C PRO A 51 1.75 8.38 -13.54
N LYS A 52 3.05 8.26 -13.77
CA LYS A 52 4.01 7.98 -12.70
C LYS A 52 4.11 9.17 -11.74
N LEU A 53 4.29 8.87 -10.46
CA LEU A 53 4.65 9.85 -9.46
C LEU A 53 6.17 9.95 -9.36
N ASP A 54 6.74 11.05 -9.88
CA ASP A 54 8.14 11.41 -9.64
C ASP A 54 8.20 12.44 -8.50
N LEU A 55 9.04 12.16 -7.49
CA LEU A 55 9.32 13.16 -6.48
C LEU A 55 10.13 14.32 -7.09
N PRO A 56 9.81 15.58 -6.74
CA PRO A 56 10.62 16.72 -7.17
C PRO A 56 12.07 16.58 -6.72
N GLU A 57 12.97 17.24 -7.44
CA GLU A 57 14.39 17.26 -7.07
C GLU A 57 14.57 17.78 -5.62
N GLY A 58 15.44 17.11 -4.86
CA GLY A 58 15.70 17.47 -3.46
C GLY A 58 14.60 17.07 -2.47
N VAL A 59 13.59 16.29 -2.89
CA VAL A 59 12.51 15.78 -2.03
C VAL A 59 12.67 14.27 -1.81
N GLY A 60 12.51 13.82 -0.55
CA GLY A 60 12.48 12.39 -0.23
C GLY A 60 11.69 12.07 1.04
N PHE A 61 11.23 10.83 1.17
CA PHE A 61 10.65 10.35 2.41
C PHE A 61 11.75 9.96 3.40
N LYS A 62 11.62 10.39 4.66
CA LYS A 62 12.52 9.97 5.73
C LYS A 62 12.03 8.65 6.31
N ILE A 63 12.91 7.64 6.35
CA ILE A 63 12.62 6.31 6.89
C ILE A 63 13.73 5.85 7.84
N GLY A 64 13.52 4.71 8.52
CA GLY A 64 14.54 4.04 9.34
C GLY A 64 14.34 4.22 10.84
N LYS A 65 15.36 3.83 11.62
CA LYS A 65 15.31 3.59 13.08
C LYS A 65 14.70 4.74 13.90
N ASN A 66 14.97 5.98 13.52
CA ASN A 66 14.55 7.18 14.24
C ASN A 66 13.24 7.78 13.68
N THR A 67 12.43 6.98 12.97
CA THR A 67 11.15 7.38 12.38
C THR A 67 10.08 6.33 12.67
N ASP A 68 8.82 6.68 12.40
CA ASP A 68 7.70 5.73 12.45
C ASP A 68 7.60 4.85 11.19
N VAL A 69 8.49 5.03 10.20
CA VAL A 69 8.61 4.17 9.02
C VAL A 69 9.83 3.25 9.20
N LYS A 70 9.61 2.13 9.88
CA LYS A 70 10.64 1.11 10.17
C LYS A 70 10.60 -0.05 9.18
N TYR A 71 9.43 -0.30 8.62
CA TYR A 71 9.18 -1.33 7.61
C TYR A 71 8.54 -0.70 6.39
N LEU A 72 8.84 -1.28 5.23
CA LEU A 72 8.15 -0.99 3.99
C LEU A 72 7.34 -2.23 3.61
N VAL A 73 6.05 -2.04 3.37
CA VAL A 73 5.15 -3.13 2.95
C VAL A 73 4.56 -2.77 1.60
N LEU A 74 4.81 -3.62 0.61
CA LEU A 74 4.26 -3.48 -0.73
C LEU A 74 2.97 -4.29 -0.85
N GLN A 75 1.88 -3.62 -1.19
CA GLN A 75 0.62 -4.25 -1.56
C GLN A 75 0.52 -4.32 -3.09
N VAL A 76 0.30 -5.54 -3.61
CA VAL A 76 0.08 -5.80 -5.04
C VAL A 76 -1.36 -6.26 -5.24
N HIS A 77 -2.06 -5.61 -6.17
CA HIS A 77 -3.41 -5.96 -6.55
C HIS A 77 -3.38 -6.66 -7.91
N TYR A 78 -3.74 -7.95 -7.94
CA TYR A 78 -3.83 -8.73 -9.17
C TYR A 78 -5.28 -8.76 -9.66
N LEU A 79 -5.53 -8.14 -10.82
CA LEU A 79 -6.85 -8.15 -11.45
C LEU A 79 -7.15 -9.50 -12.14
N ASP A 80 -6.17 -10.05 -12.84
CA ASP A 80 -6.26 -11.34 -13.52
C ASP A 80 -5.24 -12.30 -12.90
N VAL A 81 -5.75 -13.44 -12.42
CA VAL A 81 -4.99 -14.48 -11.74
C VAL A 81 -4.88 -15.77 -12.57
N SER A 82 -5.37 -15.78 -13.81
CA SER A 82 -5.35 -16.95 -14.69
C SER A 82 -3.96 -17.60 -14.80
N ARG A 83 -2.92 -16.79 -14.94
CA ARG A 83 -1.51 -17.23 -14.99
C ARG A 83 -1.01 -17.97 -13.74
N PHE A 84 -1.69 -17.82 -12.60
CA PHE A 84 -1.31 -18.43 -11.33
C PHE A 84 -2.01 -19.76 -11.07
N ILE A 85 -3.10 -20.07 -11.81
CA ILE A 85 -3.92 -21.27 -11.60
C ILE A 85 -3.09 -22.55 -11.73
N ASP A 86 -2.15 -22.57 -12.68
CA ASP A 86 -1.27 -23.72 -12.94
C ASP A 86 0.13 -23.59 -12.32
N GLY A 87 0.25 -22.80 -11.24
CA GLY A 87 1.50 -22.67 -10.47
C GLY A 87 2.51 -21.66 -11.04
N GLY A 88 2.09 -20.78 -11.96
CA GLY A 88 2.91 -19.64 -12.37
C GLY A 88 3.26 -18.73 -11.19
N THR A 89 4.37 -18.01 -11.30
CA THR A 89 4.86 -17.08 -10.28
C THR A 89 4.95 -15.65 -10.84
N ASP A 90 5.16 -14.70 -9.94
CA ASP A 90 5.37 -13.30 -10.27
C ASP A 90 6.39 -12.67 -9.31
N ASP A 91 7.15 -11.71 -9.81
CA ASP A 91 8.17 -10.96 -9.09
C ASP A 91 7.93 -9.44 -9.19
N SER A 92 6.67 -9.02 -9.39
CA SER A 92 6.32 -7.60 -9.46
C SER A 92 6.69 -6.87 -8.17
N GLY A 93 7.28 -5.69 -8.34
CA GLY A 93 7.80 -4.90 -7.24
C GLY A 93 8.00 -3.44 -7.60
N VAL A 94 8.67 -2.74 -6.69
CA VAL A 94 9.14 -1.36 -6.91
C VAL A 94 10.62 -1.28 -6.59
N PHE A 95 11.38 -0.57 -7.41
CA PHE A 95 12.77 -0.23 -7.12
C PHE A 95 12.82 1.04 -6.27
N LEU A 96 13.53 0.96 -5.15
CA LEU A 96 13.70 2.09 -4.24
C LEU A 96 15.09 2.69 -4.44
N ARG A 97 15.14 4.00 -4.71
CA ARG A 97 16.39 4.77 -4.64
C ARG A 97 16.49 5.40 -3.26
N TYR A 98 17.48 4.99 -2.47
CA TYR A 98 17.74 5.55 -1.15
C TYR A 98 19.07 6.30 -1.12
N THR A 99 19.23 7.16 -0.12
CA THR A 99 20.47 7.83 0.20
C THR A 99 20.54 8.06 1.71
N GLU A 100 21.74 8.05 2.27
CA GLU A 100 21.99 8.46 3.66
C GLU A 100 22.22 9.97 3.77
N THR A 101 22.47 10.66 2.66
CA THR A 101 22.58 12.12 2.63
C THR A 101 21.21 12.74 2.94
N PRO A 102 21.11 13.63 3.95
CA PRO A 102 19.85 14.29 4.26
C PRO A 102 19.29 15.06 3.05
N MET A 103 18.01 14.84 2.75
CA MET A 103 17.32 15.55 1.69
C MET A 103 16.98 16.99 2.13
N PRO A 104 17.11 17.99 1.25
CA PRO A 104 16.71 19.37 1.55
C PRO A 104 15.25 19.54 1.96
N ARG A 105 14.36 18.66 1.46
CA ARG A 105 12.92 18.69 1.74
C ARG A 105 12.40 17.28 2.01
N LEU A 106 11.45 17.17 2.94
CA LEU A 106 10.80 15.91 3.27
C LEU A 106 9.44 15.80 2.58
N ALA A 107 9.20 14.67 1.94
CA ALA A 107 7.87 14.28 1.49
C ALA A 107 7.02 13.83 2.69
N GLY A 108 5.73 14.15 2.64
CA GLY A 108 4.73 13.72 3.61
C GLY A 108 3.38 13.57 2.93
N VAL A 109 2.50 12.78 3.54
CA VAL A 109 1.13 12.58 3.04
C VAL A 109 0.16 13.08 4.09
N TYR A 110 -0.74 13.96 3.66
CA TYR A 110 -1.87 14.40 4.48
C TYR A 110 -3.12 13.65 4.00
N LEU A 111 -3.58 12.68 4.78
CA LEU A 111 -4.76 11.89 4.46
C LEU A 111 -6.01 12.61 4.98
N ILE A 112 -6.95 12.87 4.06
CA ILE A 112 -8.27 13.41 4.39
C ILE A 112 -9.29 12.33 4.04
N GLY A 113 -10.02 11.87 5.05
CA GLY A 113 -11.09 10.90 4.89
C GLY A 113 -12.31 11.34 5.69
N THR A 114 -13.49 10.95 5.22
CA THR A 114 -14.74 11.16 5.95
C THR A 114 -15.29 9.80 6.38
N ASN A 115 -16.01 9.76 7.49
CA ASN A 115 -16.79 8.58 7.88
C ASN A 115 -18.21 8.69 7.30
N GLY A 116 -18.29 9.06 6.02
CA GLY A 116 -19.56 9.31 5.34
C GLY A 116 -20.42 8.06 5.31
N PHE A 117 -21.73 8.24 5.44
CA PHE A 117 -22.72 7.18 5.32
C PHE A 117 -23.74 7.56 4.25
N ILE A 118 -23.95 6.67 3.27
CA ILE A 118 -24.96 6.83 2.23
C ILE A 118 -26.11 5.88 2.58
N PRO A 119 -27.28 6.39 3.04
CA PRO A 119 -28.41 5.53 3.35
C PRO A 119 -28.98 4.88 2.08
N ALA A 120 -29.50 3.66 2.21
CA ALA A 120 -30.13 2.97 1.09
C ALA A 120 -31.27 3.78 0.47
N LYS A 121 -31.30 3.86 -0.87
CA LYS A 121 -32.33 4.56 -1.65
C LYS A 121 -32.44 6.07 -1.36
N LYS A 122 -31.35 6.71 -0.95
CA LYS A 122 -31.28 8.17 -0.82
C LYS A 122 -30.41 8.74 -1.94
N GLU A 123 -30.96 9.72 -2.65
CA GLU A 123 -30.21 10.55 -3.59
C GLU A 123 -29.63 11.76 -2.85
N GLY A 124 -28.42 12.17 -3.23
CA GLY A 124 -27.82 13.37 -2.69
C GLY A 124 -28.58 14.60 -3.20
N THR A 125 -29.25 15.31 -2.30
CA THR A 125 -29.75 16.65 -2.60
C THR A 125 -28.59 17.62 -2.47
N ALA A 126 -28.31 18.35 -3.54
CA ALA A 126 -27.32 19.45 -3.57
C ALA A 126 -27.76 20.62 -2.68
#